data_AF-A0A9Q2ZSF1-F1
#
_entry.id   AF-A0A9Q2ZSF1-F1
#
_cell.length_a   1.000
_cell.length_b   1.000
_cell.length_c   1.000
_cell.angle_alpha   90.00
_cell.angle_beta   90.00
_cell.angle_gamma   90.00
#
_symmetry.space_group_name_H-M   'P 1'
#
loop_
_entity.id
_entity.type
_entity.pdbx_description
1 polymer ?
#
loop_
_entity_poly.entity_id
_entity_poly.type
_entity_poly.pdbx_seq_one_letter_code
_entity_poly.pdbx_strand_id
1 'polypeptide(L)'
;MIIFWDTVKENVEVIGTLATSLAFLATAWAAYEARHSAKAAMRATRLTAASLLEMKKSSFKEWYGILLEQHNKLLEDVNKTLRDDSQYNLKLDINVVKGIYYHATKNPVYIKYVNHLILILNYVDKDFYLPSSADSEKRSYIEQLRNSISPKVSLLIAIFGLSVDNNKTYDAKKLYSLLNKYNFFENELFFEEAISKVHYLDTYVAEIFIKEYQRDVEFYVDEMVRGREVSNINAIYRHQRTTFAILWSYNNPCQQHLLQRFNDLPLHMRNSIELKMEKAADKVAKFNSWLPGFVGWELKISGNKVRVIKDEKELKRLIKLYYKHPFNARQTGIVLTNGATNRFGEDIEQSLSNYALDKAYLELSSNQHKEKVIDEIVVEVEKMGDKFKAELNSFGFN
;
A
#
# COMPACT_ATOMS: atom_id res chain seq x y z
N MET A 1 0.08 3.14 109.36
CA MET A 1 0.18 2.81 107.92
C MET A 1 -1.06 2.01 107.51
N ILE A 2 -2.25 2.64 107.50
CA ILE A 2 -3.52 2.00 107.08
C ILE A 2 -4.35 2.99 106.22
N ILE A 3 -4.24 4.30 106.48
CA ILE A 3 -4.99 5.37 105.77
C ILE A 3 -4.62 5.50 104.26
N PHE A 4 -3.38 5.18 103.87
CA PHE A 4 -2.94 5.28 102.47
C PHE A 4 -3.56 4.21 101.57
N TRP A 5 -3.84 3.01 102.11
CA TRP A 5 -4.39 1.89 101.34
C TRP A 5 -5.91 2.00 101.12
N ASP A 6 -6.65 2.59 102.07
CA ASP A 6 -8.09 2.79 101.92
C ASP A 6 -8.41 3.91 100.91
N THR A 7 -7.58 4.96 100.86
CA THR A 7 -7.72 6.05 99.86
C THR A 7 -7.38 5.57 98.44
N VAL A 8 -6.44 4.62 98.31
CA VAL A 8 -6.11 3.95 97.04
C VAL A 8 -7.24 3.01 96.62
N LYS A 9 -7.90 2.31 97.56
CA LYS A 9 -9.05 1.42 97.30
C LYS A 9 -10.29 2.18 96.83
N GLU A 10 -10.60 3.34 97.39
CA GLU A 10 -11.76 4.16 96.97
C GLU A 10 -11.56 4.83 95.59
N ASN A 11 -10.32 4.98 95.12
CA ASN A 11 -10.02 5.66 93.86
C ASN A 11 -9.46 4.73 92.77
N VAL A 12 -9.47 3.40 92.96
CA VAL A 12 -8.98 2.40 91.98
C VAL A 12 -9.66 2.57 90.62
N GLU A 13 -10.95 2.88 90.62
CA GLU A 13 -11.76 3.03 89.41
C GLU A 13 -11.39 4.32 88.64
N VAL A 14 -11.08 5.40 89.36
CA VAL A 14 -10.63 6.69 88.80
C VAL A 14 -9.18 6.61 88.29
N ILE A 15 -8.30 5.92 89.02
CA ILE A 15 -6.91 5.68 88.62
C ILE A 15 -6.87 4.71 87.42
N GLY A 16 -7.72 3.69 87.41
CA GLY A 16 -7.86 2.74 86.30
C GLY A 16 -8.39 3.40 85.02
N THR A 17 -9.35 4.32 85.12
CA THR A 17 -9.86 5.10 83.98
C THR A 17 -8.85 6.13 83.46
N LEU A 18 -8.07 6.79 84.34
CA LEU A 18 -6.94 7.65 83.96
C LEU A 18 -5.81 6.88 83.26
N ALA A 19 -5.44 5.70 83.79
CA ALA A 19 -4.44 4.84 83.17
C ALA A 19 -4.90 4.33 81.80
N THR A 20 -6.18 3.97 81.66
CA THR A 20 -6.75 3.51 80.39
C THR A 20 -6.80 4.65 79.36
N SER A 21 -7.19 5.85 79.75
CA SER A 21 -7.22 7.03 78.85
C SER A 21 -5.81 7.49 78.44
N LEU A 22 -4.82 7.45 79.34
CA LEU A 22 -3.41 7.68 78.99
C LEU A 22 -2.86 6.60 78.05
N ALA A 23 -3.23 5.33 78.24
CA ALA A 23 -2.87 4.24 77.33
C ALA A 23 -3.50 4.43 75.94
N PHE A 24 -4.76 4.89 75.86
CA PHE A 24 -5.40 5.24 74.59
C PHE A 24 -4.73 6.43 73.89
N LEU A 25 -4.35 7.47 74.64
CA LEU A 25 -3.61 8.63 74.09
C LEU A 25 -2.21 8.24 73.61
N ALA A 26 -1.50 7.39 74.35
CA ALA A 26 -0.21 6.85 73.94
C ALA A 26 -0.34 5.97 72.69
N THR A 27 -1.39 5.14 72.61
CA THR A 27 -1.67 4.30 71.43
C THR A 27 -2.08 5.16 70.22
N ALA A 28 -2.86 6.22 70.43
CA ALA A 28 -3.24 7.16 69.39
C ALA A 28 -2.04 8.00 68.91
N TRP A 29 -1.14 8.39 69.81
CA TRP A 29 0.11 9.07 69.47
C TRP A 29 1.05 8.16 68.66
N ALA A 30 1.23 6.91 69.10
CA ALA A 30 2.01 5.92 68.37
C ALA A 30 1.42 5.66 66.97
N ALA A 31 0.08 5.58 66.85
CA ALA A 31 -0.60 5.45 65.55
C ALA A 31 -0.45 6.69 64.66
N TYR A 32 -0.46 7.90 65.26
CA TYR A 32 -0.25 9.16 64.56
C TYR A 32 1.20 9.30 64.04
N GLU A 33 2.20 8.98 64.88
CA GLU A 33 3.60 8.93 64.47
C GLU A 33 3.86 7.85 63.42
N ALA A 34 3.27 6.65 63.56
CA ALA A 34 3.36 5.60 62.55
C ALA A 34 2.77 6.04 61.20
N ARG A 35 1.64 6.77 61.21
CA ARG A 35 1.03 7.34 60.00
C ARG A 35 1.90 8.43 59.37
N HIS A 36 2.52 9.29 60.17
CA HIS A 36 3.45 10.31 59.67
C HIS A 36 4.73 9.69 59.10
N SER A 37 5.29 8.69 59.78
CA SER A 37 6.43 7.90 59.31
C SER A 37 6.11 7.17 57.99
N ALA A 38 4.94 6.53 57.88
CA ALA A 38 4.50 5.91 56.64
C ALA A 38 4.31 6.93 55.50
N LYS A 39 3.76 8.12 55.78
CA LYS A 39 3.66 9.21 54.78
C LYS A 39 5.03 9.72 54.35
N ALA A 40 5.98 9.85 55.28
CA ALA A 40 7.36 10.25 54.97
C ALA A 40 8.07 9.18 54.15
N ALA A 41 7.91 7.90 54.48
CA ALA A 41 8.43 6.77 53.70
C ALA A 41 7.78 6.68 52.30
N MET A 42 6.48 6.93 52.18
CA MET A 42 5.80 7.04 50.88
C MET A 42 6.29 8.23 50.06
N ARG A 43 6.57 9.37 50.69
CA ARG A 43 7.17 10.53 50.01
C ARG A 43 8.60 10.23 49.57
N ALA A 44 9.40 9.61 50.43
CA ALA A 44 10.77 9.20 50.11
C ALA A 44 10.78 8.18 48.97
N THR A 45 9.96 7.13 49.01
CA THR A 45 9.83 6.16 47.91
C THR A 45 9.31 6.79 46.62
N ARG A 46 8.38 7.76 46.67
CA ARG A 46 7.97 8.54 45.50
C ARG A 46 9.11 9.40 44.94
N LEU A 47 9.89 10.05 45.79
CA LEU A 47 11.07 10.82 45.39
C LEU A 47 12.16 9.93 44.79
N THR A 48 12.40 8.75 45.37
CA THR A 48 13.33 7.74 44.82
C THR A 48 12.83 7.19 43.49
N ALA A 49 11.53 6.90 43.36
CA ALA A 49 10.94 6.45 42.09
C ALA A 49 11.01 7.54 41.01
N ALA A 50 10.75 8.81 41.37
CA ALA A 50 10.88 9.95 40.47
C ALA A 50 12.36 10.14 40.03
N SER A 51 13.30 10.08 40.97
CA SER A 51 14.73 10.17 40.69
C SER A 51 15.23 9.02 39.79
N LEU A 52 14.76 7.79 40.04
CA LEU A 52 15.08 6.62 39.20
C LEU A 52 14.48 6.74 37.79
N LEU A 53 13.28 7.30 37.67
CA LEU A 53 12.66 7.60 36.38
C LEU A 53 13.43 8.68 35.62
N GLU A 54 13.84 9.76 36.29
CA GLU A 54 14.67 10.81 35.69
C GLU A 54 16.03 10.28 35.23
N MET A 55 16.67 9.43 36.03
CA MET A 55 17.92 8.76 35.66
C MET A 55 17.73 7.88 34.42
N LYS A 56 16.68 7.04 34.38
CA LYS A 56 16.34 6.22 33.20
C LYS A 56 16.07 7.07 31.98
N LYS A 57 15.34 8.17 32.12
CA LYS A 57 15.05 9.13 31.05
C LYS A 57 16.32 9.80 30.53
N SER A 58 17.22 10.21 31.42
CA SER A 58 18.51 10.81 31.05
C SER A 58 19.38 9.83 30.28
N SER A 59 19.55 8.61 30.81
CA SER A 59 20.31 7.55 30.13
C SER A 59 19.69 7.19 28.79
N PHE A 60 18.35 7.11 28.72
CA PHE A 60 17.65 6.89 27.45
C PHE A 60 18.00 7.95 26.41
N LYS A 61 17.90 9.23 26.78
CA LYS A 61 18.19 10.36 25.90
C LYS A 61 19.65 10.40 25.45
N GLU A 62 20.59 10.09 26.34
CA GLU A 62 22.02 10.05 26.03
C GLU A 62 22.32 9.01 24.96
N TRP A 63 21.89 7.76 25.18
CA TRP A 63 22.05 6.68 24.20
C TRP A 63 21.30 6.95 22.90
N TYR A 64 20.09 7.50 22.98
CA TYR A 64 19.34 7.92 21.78
C TYR A 64 20.11 9.00 20.99
N GLY A 65 20.74 9.95 21.69
CA GLY A 65 21.61 10.96 21.08
C GLY A 65 22.81 10.34 20.34
N ILE A 66 23.50 9.39 20.97
CA ILE A 66 24.62 8.64 20.34
C ILE A 66 24.14 7.92 19.08
N LEU A 67 22.99 7.25 19.16
CA LEU A 67 22.37 6.55 18.05
C LEU A 67 22.01 7.51 16.88
N LEU A 68 21.49 8.70 17.20
CA LEU A 68 21.19 9.73 16.20
C LEU A 68 22.46 10.32 15.55
N GLU A 69 23.53 10.51 16.32
CA GLU A 69 24.81 10.98 15.77
C GLU A 69 25.37 9.97 14.76
N GLN A 70 25.33 8.68 15.10
CA GLN A 70 25.71 7.62 14.18
C GLN A 70 24.78 7.53 12.96
N HIS A 71 23.48 7.75 13.16
CA HIS A 71 22.51 7.82 12.06
C HIS A 71 22.85 8.92 11.07
N ASN A 72 23.17 10.13 11.55
CA ASN A 72 23.52 11.26 10.67
C ASN A 72 24.76 10.96 9.82
N LYS A 73 25.79 10.34 10.40
CA LYS A 73 26.99 9.91 9.66
C LYS A 73 26.66 8.89 8.57
N LEU A 74 25.87 7.87 8.89
CA LEU A 74 25.46 6.84 7.92
C LEU A 74 24.50 7.40 6.85
N LEU A 75 23.65 8.35 7.22
CA LEU A 75 22.73 9.02 6.30
C LEU A 75 23.48 9.84 5.26
N GLU A 76 24.60 10.48 5.62
CA GLU A 76 25.48 11.15 4.66
C GLU A 76 26.06 10.16 3.62
N ASP A 77 26.58 9.02 4.09
CA ASP A 77 27.08 7.95 3.23
C ASP A 77 26.01 7.41 2.28
N VAL A 78 24.80 7.17 2.79
CA VAL A 78 23.65 6.70 1.98
C VAL A 78 23.25 7.73 0.95
N ASN A 79 23.14 9.02 1.32
CA ASN A 79 22.79 10.08 0.39
C ASN A 79 23.82 10.21 -0.74
N LYS A 80 25.12 10.14 -0.41
CA LYS A 80 26.18 10.13 -1.41
C LYS A 80 26.04 8.93 -2.36
N THR A 81 25.86 7.74 -1.78
CA THR A 81 25.70 6.51 -2.56
C THR A 81 24.45 6.56 -3.46
N LEU A 82 23.31 7.06 -2.98
CA LEU A 82 22.08 7.23 -3.77
C LEU A 82 22.17 8.29 -4.88
N ARG A 83 23.10 9.25 -4.76
CA ARG A 83 23.37 10.22 -5.83
C ARG A 83 24.17 9.58 -6.97
N ASP A 84 25.14 8.73 -6.62
CA ASP A 84 26.05 8.11 -7.59
C ASP A 84 25.47 6.79 -8.19
N ASP A 85 24.47 6.19 -7.55
CA ASP A 85 23.85 4.92 -7.98
C ASP A 85 22.82 5.11 -9.11
N SER A 86 23.32 5.24 -10.34
CA SER A 86 22.49 5.29 -11.56
C SER A 86 21.62 4.05 -11.76
N GLN A 87 22.06 2.88 -11.30
CA GLN A 87 21.28 1.64 -11.42
C GLN A 87 20.07 1.63 -10.50
N TYR A 88 20.18 2.22 -9.31
CA TYR A 88 19.05 2.36 -8.39
C TYR A 88 17.89 3.11 -9.05
N ASN A 89 18.16 4.28 -9.66
CA ASN A 89 17.13 5.07 -10.33
C ASN A 89 16.54 4.31 -11.52
N LEU A 90 17.37 3.69 -12.36
CA LEU A 90 16.90 2.90 -13.51
C LEU A 90 16.00 1.73 -13.08
N LYS A 91 16.32 1.03 -11.98
CA LYS A 91 15.48 -0.05 -11.45
C LYS A 91 14.18 0.46 -10.85
N LEU A 92 14.19 1.67 -10.27
CA LEU A 92 13.00 2.32 -9.76
C LEU A 92 12.06 2.73 -10.89
N ASP A 93 12.59 3.29 -11.99
CA ASP A 93 11.83 3.71 -13.18
C ASP A 93 11.19 2.52 -13.92
N ILE A 94 11.87 1.37 -13.96
CA ILE A 94 11.29 0.11 -14.46
C ILE A 94 10.06 -0.31 -13.62
N ASN A 95 9.99 0.16 -12.37
CA ASN A 95 8.88 -0.03 -11.44
C ASN A 95 8.49 -1.51 -11.25
N VAL A 96 9.48 -2.34 -10.92
CA VAL A 96 9.28 -3.76 -10.59
C VAL A 96 9.90 -4.05 -9.23
N VAL A 97 9.09 -4.50 -8.27
CA VAL A 97 9.48 -4.67 -6.85
C VAL A 97 10.76 -5.49 -6.72
N LYS A 98 10.79 -6.68 -7.34
CA LYS A 98 11.96 -7.58 -7.26
C LYS A 98 13.22 -6.93 -7.83
N GLY A 99 13.08 -6.17 -8.91
CA GLY A 99 14.20 -5.51 -9.58
C GLY A 99 14.90 -4.49 -8.67
N ILE A 100 14.12 -3.61 -8.03
CA ILE A 100 14.68 -2.61 -7.11
C ILE A 100 15.12 -3.25 -5.77
N TYR A 101 14.35 -4.20 -5.23
CA TYR A 101 14.66 -4.88 -3.98
C TYR A 101 16.01 -5.59 -4.04
N TYR A 102 16.26 -6.41 -5.08
CA TYR A 102 17.53 -7.12 -5.21
C TYR A 102 18.72 -6.21 -5.51
N HIS A 103 18.50 -5.04 -6.10
CA HIS A 103 19.55 -4.03 -6.27
C HIS A 103 19.90 -3.38 -4.93
N ALA A 104 18.88 -2.85 -4.24
CA ALA A 104 19.04 -2.14 -2.98
C ALA A 104 19.64 -3.03 -1.87
N THR A 105 19.14 -4.27 -1.73
CA THR A 105 19.55 -5.20 -0.67
C THR A 105 20.89 -5.89 -0.89
N LYS A 106 21.60 -5.56 -1.98
CA LYS A 106 23.00 -5.99 -2.22
C LYS A 106 24.01 -4.91 -1.88
N ASN A 107 23.57 -3.66 -1.69
CA ASN A 107 24.47 -2.56 -1.41
C ASN A 107 24.81 -2.52 0.09
N PRO A 108 26.09 -2.71 0.47
CA PRO A 108 26.50 -2.78 1.87
C PRO A 108 26.26 -1.47 2.64
N VAL A 109 26.31 -0.31 1.96
CA VAL A 109 26.03 1.00 2.60
C VAL A 109 24.57 1.07 3.02
N TYR A 110 23.65 0.64 2.15
CA TYR A 110 22.21 0.62 2.45
C TYR A 110 21.88 -0.38 3.55
N ILE A 111 22.45 -1.60 3.49
CA ILE A 111 22.25 -2.63 4.52
C ILE A 111 22.75 -2.14 5.89
N LYS A 112 23.93 -1.52 5.94
CA LYS A 112 24.50 -0.98 7.20
C LYS A 112 23.59 0.08 7.80
N TYR A 113 23.08 0.99 6.99
CA TYR A 113 22.15 2.02 7.43
C TYR A 113 20.82 1.45 7.92
N VAL A 114 20.23 0.50 7.20
CA VAL A 114 18.97 -0.13 7.60
C VAL A 114 19.11 -0.92 8.90
N ASN A 115 20.21 -1.66 9.08
CA ASN A 115 20.48 -2.33 10.36
C ASN A 115 20.60 -1.32 11.50
N HIS A 116 21.25 -0.18 11.28
CA HIS A 116 21.31 0.90 12.27
C HIS A 116 19.91 1.46 12.57
N LEU A 117 19.08 1.67 11.56
CA LEU A 117 17.70 2.12 11.75
C LEU A 117 16.90 1.13 12.60
N ILE A 118 17.01 -0.18 12.35
CA ILE A 118 16.38 -1.22 13.17
C ILE A 118 16.84 -1.12 14.63
N LEU A 119 18.13 -0.84 14.88
CA LEU A 119 18.65 -0.65 16.24
C LEU A 119 17.97 0.55 16.93
N ILE A 120 17.85 1.69 16.25
CA ILE A 120 17.19 2.88 16.80
C ILE A 120 15.71 2.59 17.11
N LEU A 121 14.98 2.05 16.14
CA LEU A 121 13.56 1.75 16.28
C LEU A 121 13.34 0.73 17.42
N ASN A 122 14.18 -0.29 17.53
CA ASN A 122 14.10 -1.28 18.61
C ASN A 122 14.47 -0.69 19.98
N TYR A 123 15.41 0.24 20.05
CA TYR A 123 15.78 0.92 21.29
C TYR A 123 14.63 1.78 21.82
N VAL A 124 13.98 2.54 20.93
CA VAL A 124 12.75 3.29 21.26
C VAL A 124 11.61 2.35 21.65
N ASP A 125 11.54 1.17 21.04
CA ASP A 125 10.48 0.19 21.33
C ASP A 125 10.62 -0.46 22.71
N LYS A 126 11.82 -0.95 23.03
CA LYS A 126 12.08 -1.83 24.18
C LYS A 126 12.68 -1.14 25.39
N ASP A 127 13.56 -0.18 25.18
CA ASP A 127 14.38 0.43 26.23
C ASP A 127 13.82 1.81 26.67
N PHE A 128 12.60 2.12 26.25
CA PHE A 128 11.92 3.35 26.64
C PHE A 128 11.72 3.44 28.15
N TYR A 129 11.94 4.64 28.70
CA TYR A 129 11.92 4.86 30.15
C TYR A 129 10.51 4.90 30.76
N LEU A 130 9.46 4.99 29.93
CA LEU A 130 8.05 4.90 30.34
C LEU A 130 7.47 3.49 30.05
N PRO A 131 6.32 3.15 30.65
CA PRO A 131 5.64 1.88 30.37
C PRO A 131 5.44 1.63 28.87
N SER A 132 5.30 0.35 28.51
CA SER A 132 5.13 -0.06 27.11
C SER A 132 3.93 0.59 26.40
N SER A 133 2.93 1.04 27.16
CA SER A 133 1.73 1.74 26.68
C SER A 133 1.94 3.22 26.32
N ALA A 134 3.12 3.80 26.56
CA ALA A 134 3.44 5.20 26.24
C ALA A 134 3.79 5.38 24.75
N ASP A 135 2.92 4.92 23.86
CA ASP A 135 3.17 4.91 22.41
C ASP A 135 3.21 6.33 21.82
N SER A 136 2.47 7.29 22.39
CA SER A 136 2.50 8.71 21.97
C SER A 136 3.88 9.33 22.12
N GLU A 137 4.53 9.11 23.26
CA GLU A 137 5.84 9.68 23.55
C GLU A 137 6.93 9.00 22.71
N LYS A 138 6.83 7.67 22.54
CA LYS A 138 7.71 6.94 21.62
C LYS A 138 7.60 7.47 20.19
N ARG A 139 6.38 7.71 19.70
CA ARG A 139 6.14 8.30 18.37
C ARG A 139 6.81 9.65 18.20
N SER A 140 6.86 10.50 19.22
CA SER A 140 7.57 11.78 19.14
C SER A 140 9.08 11.62 18.90
N TYR A 141 9.73 10.61 19.49
CA TYR A 141 11.14 10.30 19.18
C TYR A 141 11.29 9.77 17.75
N ILE A 142 10.41 8.87 17.31
CA ILE A 142 10.42 8.36 15.94
C ILE A 142 10.19 9.48 14.91
N GLU A 143 9.32 10.44 15.21
CA GLU A 143 9.09 11.60 14.36
C GLU A 143 10.34 12.47 14.21
N GLN A 144 11.11 12.69 15.28
CA GLN A 144 12.39 13.41 15.19
C GLN A 144 13.37 12.69 14.26
N LEU A 145 13.45 11.36 14.35
CA LEU A 145 14.27 10.54 13.45
C LEU A 145 13.78 10.68 12.00
N ARG A 146 12.47 10.50 11.77
CA ARG A 146 11.83 10.61 10.44
C ARG A 146 12.12 11.94 9.77
N ASN A 147 11.97 13.05 10.50
CA ASN A 147 12.12 14.40 9.95
C ASN A 147 13.55 14.70 9.45
N SER A 148 14.55 13.90 9.84
CA SER A 148 15.93 14.01 9.33
C SER A 148 16.16 13.25 8.02
N ILE A 149 15.22 12.40 7.60
CA ILE A 149 15.37 11.48 6.48
C ILE A 149 14.67 12.06 5.24
N SER A 150 15.34 12.00 4.09
CA SER A 150 14.77 12.49 2.83
C SER A 150 13.80 11.47 2.23
N PRO A 151 12.82 11.88 1.39
CA PRO A 151 11.86 10.97 0.78
C PRO A 151 12.51 9.80 -0.01
N LYS A 152 13.64 10.06 -0.67
CA LYS A 152 14.40 9.04 -1.40
C LYS A 152 14.98 7.97 -0.47
N VAL A 153 15.43 8.36 0.72
CA VAL A 153 15.92 7.42 1.74
C VAL A 153 14.74 6.73 2.45
N SER A 154 13.63 7.44 2.69
CA SER A 154 12.38 6.83 3.18
C SER A 154 11.89 5.72 2.24
N LEU A 155 11.94 5.96 0.92
CA LEU A 155 11.60 4.97 -0.10
C LEU A 155 12.55 3.75 -0.04
N LEU A 156 13.85 3.97 0.12
CA LEU A 156 14.84 2.90 0.31
C LEU A 156 14.49 2.05 1.55
N ILE A 157 14.19 2.68 2.69
CA ILE A 157 13.79 1.99 3.93
C ILE A 157 12.51 1.17 3.69
N ALA A 158 11.52 1.75 3.02
CA ALA A 158 10.26 1.08 2.70
C ALA A 158 10.48 -0.16 1.82
N ILE A 159 11.39 -0.10 0.85
CA ILE A 159 11.77 -1.25 0.00
C ILE A 159 12.42 -2.36 0.84
N PHE A 160 13.32 -2.01 1.75
CA PHE A 160 13.95 -3.00 2.66
C PHE A 160 12.94 -3.65 3.60
N GLY A 161 11.88 -2.95 4.00
CA GLY A 161 10.86 -3.55 4.86
C GLY A 161 9.92 -4.53 4.15
N LEU A 162 9.97 -4.67 2.82
CA LEU A 162 9.06 -5.58 2.09
C LEU A 162 9.48 -7.05 2.24
N SER A 163 8.48 -7.93 2.38
CA SER A 163 8.61 -9.38 2.31
C SER A 163 8.72 -9.85 0.85
N VAL A 164 9.91 -9.73 0.26
CA VAL A 164 10.17 -10.18 -1.13
C VAL A 164 10.89 -11.52 -1.17
N ASP A 165 11.89 -11.69 -0.30
CA ASP A 165 12.74 -12.89 -0.23
C ASP A 165 13.33 -13.02 1.18
N ASN A 166 13.71 -14.23 1.57
CA ASN A 166 14.33 -14.53 2.86
C ASN A 166 15.77 -13.99 2.90
N ASN A 167 15.92 -12.69 3.11
CA ASN A 167 17.22 -12.06 3.26
C ASN A 167 17.79 -12.32 4.67
N LYS A 168 19.03 -12.81 4.74
CA LYS A 168 19.74 -13.08 6.02
C LYS A 168 20.63 -11.93 6.49
N THR A 169 20.78 -10.87 5.70
CA THR A 169 21.73 -9.76 5.98
C THR A 169 21.17 -8.68 6.91
N TYR A 170 19.85 -8.63 7.06
CA TYR A 170 19.12 -7.77 8.00
C TYR A 170 17.78 -8.42 8.35
N ASP A 171 17.15 -7.98 9.44
CA ASP A 171 15.86 -8.50 9.90
C ASP A 171 14.69 -7.71 9.27
N ALA A 172 14.28 -8.13 8.06
CA ALA A 172 13.20 -7.48 7.31
C ALA A 172 11.86 -7.53 8.05
N LYS A 173 11.55 -8.66 8.71
CA LYS A 173 10.29 -8.82 9.47
C LYS A 173 10.21 -7.85 10.63
N LYS A 174 11.31 -7.70 11.38
CA LYS A 174 11.40 -6.75 12.49
C LYS A 174 11.33 -5.31 12.00
N LEU A 175 12.02 -4.98 10.90
CA LEU A 175 11.93 -3.67 10.28
C LEU A 175 10.48 -3.34 9.91
N TYR A 176 9.82 -4.21 9.14
CA TYR A 176 8.43 -4.05 8.73
C TYR A 176 7.48 -3.84 9.92
N SER A 177 7.63 -4.64 10.96
CA SER A 177 6.81 -4.56 12.17
C SER A 177 6.99 -3.23 12.90
N LEU A 178 8.24 -2.76 13.05
CA LEU A 178 8.53 -1.49 13.72
C LEU A 178 8.05 -0.29 12.89
N LEU A 179 8.24 -0.32 11.57
CA LEU A 179 7.77 0.74 10.67
C LEU A 179 6.24 0.91 10.74
N ASN A 180 5.48 -0.20 10.73
CA ASN A 180 4.03 -0.17 10.84
C ASN A 180 3.55 0.18 12.26
N LYS A 181 4.17 -0.38 13.31
CA LYS A 181 3.80 -0.08 14.71
C LYS A 181 3.83 1.43 15.00
N TYR A 182 4.84 2.12 14.47
CA TYR A 182 5.05 3.54 14.71
C TYR A 182 4.53 4.45 13.60
N ASN A 183 3.79 3.94 12.61
CA ASN A 183 3.29 4.72 11.49
C ASN A 183 4.40 5.57 10.83
N PHE A 184 5.57 4.96 10.62
CA PHE A 184 6.79 5.67 10.25
C PHE A 184 6.63 6.54 8.99
N PHE A 185 5.74 6.15 8.08
CA PHE A 185 5.51 6.83 6.79
C PHE A 185 4.19 7.61 6.69
N GLU A 186 3.50 7.90 7.80
CA GLU A 186 2.14 8.48 7.77
C GLU A 186 2.02 9.80 6.97
N ASN A 187 3.09 10.59 6.92
CA ASN A 187 3.17 11.86 6.20
C ASN A 187 4.12 11.81 4.98
N GLU A 188 4.61 10.62 4.62
CA GLU A 188 5.65 10.45 3.62
C GLU A 188 5.08 10.36 2.20
N LEU A 189 5.62 11.18 1.30
CA LEU A 189 5.34 11.10 -0.13
C LEU A 189 6.59 10.57 -0.85
N PHE A 190 6.61 9.27 -1.11
CA PHE A 190 7.80 8.56 -1.58
C PHE A 190 8.27 8.95 -2.99
N PHE A 191 7.36 9.37 -3.87
CA PHE A 191 7.63 9.55 -5.30
C PHE A 191 7.51 11.02 -5.70
N GLU A 192 8.43 11.50 -6.54
CA GLU A 192 8.46 12.91 -6.99
C GLU A 192 7.14 13.37 -7.63
N GLU A 193 6.50 12.50 -8.42
CA GLU A 193 5.18 12.78 -8.99
C GLU A 193 4.11 13.00 -7.91
N ALA A 194 4.13 12.23 -6.82
CA ALA A 194 3.21 12.41 -5.70
C ALA A 194 3.46 13.73 -4.98
N ILE A 195 4.73 14.10 -4.78
CA ILE A 195 5.13 15.38 -4.19
C ILE A 195 4.64 16.55 -5.07
N SER A 196 4.83 16.46 -6.38
CA SER A 196 4.37 17.48 -7.35
C SER A 196 2.85 17.65 -7.37
N LYS A 197 2.10 16.63 -6.93
CA LYS A 197 0.63 16.58 -6.88
C LYS A 197 0.10 16.49 -5.44
N VAL A 198 0.81 17.05 -4.46
CA VAL A 198 0.42 16.97 -3.03
C VAL A 198 -1.01 17.42 -2.72
N HIS A 199 -1.56 18.37 -3.48
CA HIS A 199 -2.95 18.83 -3.32
C HIS A 199 -3.99 17.97 -4.07
N TYR A 200 -3.53 17.02 -4.89
CA TYR A 200 -4.34 16.18 -5.78
C TYR A 200 -3.87 14.72 -5.74
N LEU A 201 -3.62 14.21 -4.52
CA LEU A 201 -3.12 12.83 -4.32
C LEU A 201 -4.12 11.78 -4.83
N ASP A 202 -5.42 12.05 -4.72
CA ASP A 202 -6.49 11.22 -5.25
C ASP A 202 -6.40 11.05 -6.78
N THR A 203 -5.99 12.12 -7.48
CA THR A 203 -5.80 12.16 -8.93
C THR A 203 -4.51 11.44 -9.31
N TYR A 204 -3.41 11.69 -8.59
CA TYR A 204 -2.16 10.95 -8.76
C TYR A 204 -2.39 9.43 -8.65
N VAL A 205 -3.07 9.00 -7.59
CA VAL A 205 -3.38 7.58 -7.36
C VAL A 205 -4.31 7.03 -8.46
N ALA A 206 -5.27 7.83 -8.94
CA ALA A 206 -6.13 7.44 -10.06
C ALA A 206 -5.33 7.13 -11.33
N GLU A 207 -4.42 8.02 -11.71
CA GLU A 207 -3.64 7.89 -12.93
C GLU A 207 -2.79 6.63 -12.93
N ILE A 208 -2.08 6.36 -11.82
CA ILE A 208 -1.26 5.15 -11.68
C ILE A 208 -2.12 3.88 -11.65
N PHE A 209 -3.28 3.92 -10.97
CA PHE A 209 -4.20 2.80 -10.91
C PHE A 209 -4.79 2.46 -12.28
N ILE A 210 -5.20 3.49 -13.03
CA ILE A 210 -5.73 3.34 -14.38
C ILE A 210 -4.66 2.73 -15.30
N LYS A 211 -3.47 3.32 -15.29
CA LYS A 211 -2.38 2.94 -16.18
C LYS A 211 -1.86 1.54 -15.92
N GLU A 212 -1.66 1.16 -14.67
CA GLU A 212 -0.93 -0.06 -14.28
C GLU A 212 -1.84 -1.22 -13.88
N TYR A 213 -3.16 -1.02 -13.77
CA TYR A 213 -4.10 -2.08 -13.36
C TYR A 213 -5.45 -2.03 -14.09
N GLN A 214 -6.17 -0.90 -14.02
CA GLN A 214 -7.56 -0.83 -14.49
C GLN A 214 -7.69 -1.15 -15.99
N ARG A 215 -6.78 -0.66 -16.83
CA ARG A 215 -6.82 -0.91 -18.29
C ARG A 215 -6.72 -2.39 -18.64
N ASP A 216 -5.94 -3.14 -17.88
CA ASP A 216 -5.84 -4.59 -18.07
C ASP A 216 -7.17 -5.24 -17.67
N VAL A 217 -7.77 -4.85 -16.54
CA VAL A 217 -9.10 -5.34 -16.14
C VAL A 217 -10.17 -5.00 -17.20
N GLU A 218 -10.17 -3.77 -17.74
CA GLU A 218 -11.08 -3.35 -18.82
C GLU A 218 -10.93 -4.21 -20.07
N PHE A 219 -9.69 -4.56 -20.43
CA PHE A 219 -9.43 -5.49 -21.54
C PHE A 219 -10.04 -6.87 -21.28
N TYR A 220 -9.89 -7.41 -20.06
CA TYR A 220 -10.48 -8.70 -19.70
C TYR A 220 -12.00 -8.67 -19.72
N VAL A 221 -12.60 -7.59 -19.23
CA VAL A 221 -14.05 -7.34 -19.32
C VAL A 221 -14.50 -7.34 -20.78
N ASP A 222 -13.79 -6.63 -21.66
CA ASP A 222 -14.10 -6.60 -23.09
C ASP A 222 -14.01 -7.99 -23.75
N GLU A 223 -13.03 -8.82 -23.36
CA GLU A 223 -12.92 -10.20 -23.85
C GLU A 223 -14.03 -11.12 -23.31
N MET A 224 -14.44 -10.94 -22.05
CA MET A 224 -15.59 -11.67 -21.46
C MET A 224 -16.90 -11.32 -22.18
N VAL A 225 -17.13 -10.04 -22.49
CA VAL A 225 -18.30 -9.60 -23.28
C VAL A 225 -18.29 -10.21 -24.68
N ARG A 226 -17.11 -10.40 -25.28
CA ARG A 226 -16.95 -11.11 -26.57
C ARG A 226 -17.19 -12.62 -26.49
N GLY A 227 -17.46 -13.17 -25.30
CA GLY A 227 -17.67 -14.60 -25.09
C GLY A 227 -16.39 -15.43 -25.25
N ARG A 228 -15.21 -14.81 -25.09
CA ARG A 228 -13.93 -15.51 -25.16
C ARG A 228 -13.51 -15.95 -23.76
N GLU A 229 -13.06 -17.19 -23.64
CA GLU A 229 -12.37 -17.63 -22.43
C GLU A 229 -11.07 -16.83 -22.29
N VAL A 230 -11.00 -15.99 -21.26
CA VAL A 230 -9.82 -15.16 -21.05
C VAL A 230 -8.71 -16.02 -20.46
N SER A 231 -7.61 -16.17 -21.19
CA SER A 231 -6.50 -17.00 -20.77
C SER A 231 -5.77 -16.34 -19.59
N ASN A 232 -5.70 -17.10 -18.49
CA ASN A 232 -4.86 -16.94 -17.31
C ASN A 232 -4.57 -15.49 -16.86
N ILE A 233 -5.48 -14.94 -16.05
CA ILE A 233 -5.36 -13.69 -15.27
C ILE A 233 -3.96 -13.53 -14.62
N ASN A 234 -3.26 -14.62 -14.29
CA ASN A 234 -1.92 -14.60 -13.71
C ASN A 234 -0.85 -14.03 -14.64
N ALA A 235 -1.10 -13.94 -15.96
CA ALA A 235 -0.16 -13.35 -16.90
C ALA A 235 -0.03 -11.82 -16.73
N ILE A 236 -1.08 -11.15 -16.24
CA ILE A 236 -1.11 -9.70 -15.96
C ILE A 236 -0.14 -9.36 -14.82
N TYR A 237 -0.06 -10.25 -13.82
CA TYR A 237 0.58 -9.96 -12.54
C TYR A 237 2.00 -10.49 -12.41
N ARG A 238 2.65 -10.85 -13.53
CA ARG A 238 4.00 -11.43 -13.52
C ARG A 238 5.03 -10.56 -12.80
N HIS A 239 4.84 -9.23 -12.82
CA HIS A 239 5.74 -8.28 -12.18
C HIS A 239 4.95 -7.24 -11.36
N GLN A 240 4.97 -7.42 -10.04
CA GLN A 240 4.38 -6.46 -9.12
C GLN A 240 5.11 -5.12 -9.17
N ARG A 241 4.33 -4.04 -9.19
CA ARG A 241 4.82 -2.66 -9.26
C ARG A 241 5.34 -2.21 -7.89
N THR A 242 6.52 -1.60 -7.87
CA THR A 242 7.13 -1.04 -6.66
C THR A 242 6.19 -0.01 -6.02
N THR A 243 5.60 0.86 -6.84
CA THR A 243 4.63 1.86 -6.38
C THR A 243 3.51 1.23 -5.57
N PHE A 244 2.80 0.24 -6.12
CA PHE A 244 1.69 -0.39 -5.41
C PHE A 244 2.13 -1.16 -4.17
N ALA A 245 3.23 -1.92 -4.25
CA ALA A 245 3.71 -2.65 -3.08
C ALA A 245 4.00 -1.71 -1.90
N ILE A 246 4.64 -0.57 -2.16
CA ILE A 246 4.98 0.39 -1.09
C ILE A 246 3.75 1.13 -0.59
N LEU A 247 2.92 1.67 -1.49
CA LEU A 247 1.71 2.40 -1.10
C LEU A 247 0.71 1.52 -0.35
N TRP A 248 0.68 0.22 -0.66
CA TRP A 248 -0.19 -0.75 0.00
C TRP A 248 0.35 -1.19 1.37
N SER A 249 1.66 -1.42 1.48
CA SER A 249 2.27 -2.09 2.62
C SER A 249 2.42 -1.24 3.88
N TYR A 250 2.32 0.09 3.76
CA TYR A 250 2.55 1.03 4.85
C TYR A 250 1.45 2.09 4.91
N ASN A 251 1.16 2.59 6.12
CA ASN A 251 0.31 3.76 6.31
C ASN A 251 1.02 5.01 5.75
N ASN A 252 0.40 5.64 4.74
CA ASN A 252 0.89 6.82 4.05
C ASN A 252 -0.30 7.59 3.41
N PRO A 253 -0.13 8.86 3.00
CA PRO A 253 -1.23 9.69 2.49
C PRO A 253 -1.97 9.11 1.26
N CYS A 254 -1.30 8.28 0.44
CA CYS A 254 -1.88 7.72 -0.78
C CYS A 254 -2.59 6.37 -0.55
N GLN A 255 -2.39 5.69 0.59
CA GLN A 255 -2.89 4.34 0.82
C GLN A 255 -4.43 4.27 0.77
N GLN A 256 -5.11 5.22 1.42
CA GLN A 256 -6.58 5.25 1.47
C GLN A 256 -7.19 5.48 0.08
N HIS A 257 -6.59 6.38 -0.71
CA HIS A 257 -7.01 6.60 -2.09
C HIS A 257 -6.84 5.32 -2.94
N LEU A 258 -5.76 4.57 -2.75
CA LEU A 258 -5.53 3.32 -3.48
C LEU A 258 -6.56 2.26 -3.09
N LEU A 259 -6.85 2.11 -1.79
CA LEU A 259 -7.90 1.22 -1.29
C LEU A 259 -9.27 1.57 -1.88
N GLN A 260 -9.60 2.86 -1.92
CA GLN A 260 -10.85 3.33 -2.51
C GLN A 260 -10.94 2.96 -4.00
N ARG A 261 -9.85 3.11 -4.78
CA ARG A 261 -9.85 2.71 -6.20
C ARG A 261 -10.16 1.23 -6.40
N PHE A 262 -9.63 0.35 -5.55
CA PHE A 262 -9.98 -1.08 -5.60
C PHE A 262 -11.44 -1.34 -5.23
N ASN A 263 -11.99 -0.61 -4.26
CA ASN A 263 -13.37 -0.77 -3.83
C ASN A 263 -14.38 -0.25 -4.88
N ASP A 264 -14.03 0.82 -5.59
CA ASP A 264 -14.88 1.43 -6.61
C ASP A 264 -14.80 0.71 -7.97
N LEU A 265 -13.79 -0.15 -8.17
CA LEU A 265 -13.53 -0.83 -9.43
C LEU A 265 -14.72 -1.65 -9.97
N PRO A 266 -15.43 -2.48 -9.18
CA PRO A 266 -16.56 -3.26 -9.68
C PRO A 266 -17.69 -2.37 -10.23
N LEU A 267 -18.03 -1.30 -9.51
CA LEU A 267 -19.03 -0.33 -9.94
C LEU A 267 -18.57 0.42 -11.19
N HIS A 268 -17.30 0.83 -11.25
CA HIS A 268 -16.73 1.44 -12.44
C HIS A 268 -16.82 0.51 -13.66
N MET A 269 -16.52 -0.78 -13.51
CA MET A 269 -16.61 -1.75 -14.61
C MET A 269 -18.04 -1.94 -15.09
N ARG A 270 -19.03 -2.03 -14.17
CA ARG A 270 -20.45 -2.04 -14.54
C ARG A 270 -20.81 -0.80 -15.36
N ASN A 271 -20.51 0.40 -14.87
CA ASN A 271 -20.83 1.65 -15.55
C ASN A 271 -20.15 1.74 -16.93
N SER A 272 -18.92 1.21 -17.06
CA SER A 272 -18.20 1.14 -18.32
C SER A 272 -18.89 0.22 -19.33
N ILE A 273 -19.37 -0.95 -18.89
CA ILE A 273 -20.15 -1.88 -19.72
C ILE A 273 -21.45 -1.22 -20.19
N GLU A 274 -22.21 -0.62 -19.27
CA GLU A 274 -23.46 0.08 -19.58
C GLU A 274 -23.25 1.19 -20.63
N LEU A 275 -22.23 2.04 -20.43
CA LEU A 275 -21.89 3.10 -21.37
C LEU A 275 -21.48 2.57 -22.74
N LYS A 276 -20.75 1.45 -22.80
CA LYS A 276 -20.36 0.80 -24.06
C LYS A 276 -21.57 0.19 -24.76
N MET A 277 -22.52 -0.39 -24.03
CA MET A 277 -23.79 -0.91 -24.57
C MET A 277 -24.64 0.21 -25.17
N GLU A 278 -24.80 1.34 -24.47
CA GLU A 278 -25.55 2.51 -24.96
C GLU A 278 -25.00 3.02 -26.30
N LYS A 279 -23.66 3.06 -26.43
CA LYS A 279 -22.97 3.56 -27.63
C LYS A 279 -22.80 2.51 -28.73
N ALA A 280 -23.13 1.24 -28.47
CA ALA A 280 -22.80 0.13 -29.36
C ALA A 280 -23.51 0.24 -30.71
N ALA A 281 -24.81 0.58 -30.70
CA ALA A 281 -25.62 0.70 -31.91
C ALA A 281 -25.04 1.75 -32.88
N ASP A 282 -24.72 2.94 -32.35
CA ASP A 282 -24.15 4.04 -33.13
C ASP A 282 -22.78 3.69 -33.71
N LYS A 283 -21.92 3.03 -32.93
CA LYS A 283 -20.60 2.61 -33.41
C LYS A 283 -20.68 1.55 -34.50
N VAL A 284 -21.56 0.55 -34.34
CA VAL A 284 -21.81 -0.48 -35.35
C VAL A 284 -22.37 0.14 -36.63
N ALA A 285 -23.33 1.06 -36.51
CA ALA A 285 -23.90 1.78 -37.64
C ALA A 285 -22.85 2.64 -38.36
N LYS A 286 -22.00 3.35 -37.60
CA LYS A 286 -20.89 4.16 -38.13
C LYS A 286 -19.91 3.30 -38.91
N PHE A 287 -19.47 2.15 -38.37
CA PHE A 287 -18.60 1.23 -39.11
C PHE A 287 -19.25 0.73 -40.40
N ASN A 288 -20.52 0.32 -40.33
CA ASN A 288 -21.28 -0.15 -41.50
C ASN A 288 -21.40 0.94 -42.57
N SER A 289 -21.57 2.22 -42.18
CA SER A 289 -21.65 3.34 -43.13
C SER A 289 -20.37 3.58 -43.94
N TRP A 290 -19.23 3.11 -43.43
CA TRP A 290 -17.94 3.21 -44.13
C TRP A 290 -17.71 2.09 -45.14
N LEU A 291 -18.40 0.95 -45.00
CA LEU A 291 -18.19 -0.22 -45.86
C LEU A 291 -18.38 0.06 -47.35
N PRO A 292 -19.42 0.80 -47.79
CA PRO A 292 -19.59 1.13 -49.21
C PRO A 292 -18.41 1.91 -49.80
N GLY A 293 -17.72 2.72 -48.99
CA GLY A 293 -16.57 3.52 -49.44
C GLY A 293 -15.35 2.69 -49.84
N PHE A 294 -15.30 1.39 -49.49
CA PHE A 294 -14.24 0.45 -49.89
C PHE A 294 -14.57 -0.33 -51.16
N VAL A 295 -15.74 -0.13 -51.76
CA VAL A 295 -16.08 -0.74 -53.05
C VAL A 295 -15.13 -0.18 -54.13
N GLY A 296 -14.58 -1.06 -54.95
CA GLY A 296 -13.56 -0.73 -55.95
C GLY A 296 -12.12 -0.70 -55.42
N TRP A 297 -11.90 -0.83 -54.10
CA TRP A 297 -10.54 -0.91 -53.56
C TRP A 297 -9.91 -2.28 -53.82
N GLU A 298 -8.59 -2.28 -53.93
CA GLU A 298 -7.75 -3.47 -54.12
C GLU A 298 -7.24 -3.98 -52.77
N LEU A 299 -7.56 -5.24 -52.46
CA LEU A 299 -6.92 -6.00 -51.41
C LEU A 299 -5.70 -6.72 -51.98
N LYS A 300 -4.52 -6.30 -51.52
CA LYS A 300 -3.21 -6.86 -51.86
C LYS A 300 -2.72 -7.69 -50.68
N ILE A 301 -2.30 -8.91 -50.94
CA ILE A 301 -1.73 -9.82 -49.95
C ILE A 301 -0.39 -10.30 -50.52
N SER A 302 0.69 -10.20 -49.75
CA SER A 302 2.02 -10.57 -50.21
C SER A 302 2.04 -12.03 -50.72
N GLY A 303 2.61 -12.24 -51.91
CA GLY A 303 2.67 -13.56 -52.56
C GLY A 303 1.36 -14.09 -53.15
N ASN A 304 0.26 -13.33 -53.07
CA ASN A 304 -1.07 -13.74 -53.53
C ASN A 304 -1.61 -12.80 -54.62
N LYS A 305 -2.68 -13.24 -55.30
CA LYS A 305 -3.36 -12.44 -56.32
C LYS A 305 -4.06 -11.23 -55.69
N VAL A 306 -3.93 -10.07 -56.35
CA VAL A 306 -4.70 -8.86 -56.03
C VAL A 306 -6.19 -9.13 -56.24
N ARG A 307 -7.02 -8.72 -55.29
CA ARG A 307 -8.48 -8.85 -55.36
C ARG A 307 -9.14 -7.49 -55.24
N VAL A 308 -9.93 -7.12 -56.25
CA VAL A 308 -10.77 -5.92 -56.20
C VAL A 308 -12.07 -6.25 -55.46
N ILE A 309 -12.47 -5.40 -54.51
CA ILE A 309 -13.76 -5.51 -53.81
C ILE A 309 -14.87 -5.03 -54.75
N LYS A 310 -15.73 -5.94 -55.20
CA LYS A 310 -16.75 -5.65 -56.23
C LYS A 310 -18.00 -5.00 -55.66
N ASP A 311 -18.40 -5.40 -54.47
CA ASP A 311 -19.61 -4.92 -53.82
C ASP A 311 -19.51 -5.08 -52.29
N GLU A 312 -20.49 -4.50 -51.59
CA GLU A 312 -20.58 -4.56 -50.13
C GLU A 312 -20.79 -6.00 -49.60
N LYS A 313 -21.44 -6.87 -50.38
CA LYS A 313 -21.70 -8.26 -50.00
C LYS A 313 -20.40 -9.06 -49.97
N GLU A 314 -19.50 -8.83 -50.92
CA GLU A 314 -18.16 -9.40 -50.94
C GLU A 314 -17.35 -8.93 -49.73
N LEU A 315 -17.39 -7.63 -49.41
CA LEU A 315 -16.71 -7.08 -48.24
C LEU A 315 -17.22 -7.71 -46.93
N LYS A 316 -18.53 -7.79 -46.74
CA LYS A 316 -19.15 -8.45 -45.58
C LYS A 316 -18.76 -9.93 -45.49
N ARG A 317 -18.63 -10.62 -46.63
CA ARG A 317 -18.15 -12.01 -46.67
C ARG A 317 -16.68 -12.11 -46.25
N LEU A 318 -15.83 -11.18 -46.66
CA LEU A 318 -14.42 -11.13 -46.24
C LEU A 318 -14.29 -10.88 -44.74
N ILE A 319 -15.10 -9.98 -44.17
CA ILE A 319 -15.15 -9.74 -42.72
C ILE A 319 -15.56 -11.02 -41.98
N LYS A 320 -16.61 -11.72 -42.45
CA LYS A 320 -17.04 -13.00 -41.86
C LYS A 320 -15.96 -14.07 -41.97
N LEU A 321 -15.21 -14.12 -43.07
CA LEU A 321 -14.09 -15.03 -43.25
C LEU A 321 -12.95 -14.71 -42.28
N TYR A 322 -12.62 -13.43 -42.07
CA TYR A 322 -11.62 -13.00 -41.10
C TYR A 322 -11.98 -13.48 -39.68
N TYR A 323 -13.23 -13.34 -39.24
CA TYR A 323 -13.63 -13.83 -37.91
C TYR A 323 -13.54 -15.35 -37.77
N LYS A 324 -13.68 -16.10 -38.87
CA LYS A 324 -13.51 -17.56 -38.88
C LYS A 324 -12.04 -17.98 -38.95
N HIS A 325 -11.23 -17.19 -39.66
CA HIS A 325 -9.84 -17.47 -39.97
C HIS A 325 -9.03 -16.17 -39.85
N PRO A 326 -8.72 -15.73 -38.62
CA PRO A 326 -7.95 -14.51 -38.40
C PRO A 326 -6.55 -14.67 -38.98
N PHE A 327 -6.03 -13.60 -39.58
CA PHE A 327 -4.66 -13.56 -40.09
C PHE A 327 -3.74 -12.84 -39.09
N ASN A 328 -2.45 -13.15 -39.11
CA ASN A 328 -1.44 -12.37 -38.41
C ASN A 328 -0.98 -11.22 -39.32
N ALA A 329 -1.33 -9.98 -38.98
CA ALA A 329 -1.03 -8.81 -39.80
C ALA A 329 0.47 -8.63 -40.07
N ARG A 330 1.33 -8.98 -39.11
CA ARG A 330 2.80 -8.85 -39.23
C ARG A 330 3.44 -9.82 -40.22
N GLN A 331 2.75 -10.92 -40.53
CA GLN A 331 3.30 -11.99 -41.37
C GLN A 331 2.78 -11.98 -42.81
N THR A 332 1.69 -11.26 -43.09
CA THR A 332 0.90 -11.44 -44.31
C THR A 332 1.03 -10.30 -45.32
N GLY A 333 1.60 -9.15 -44.94
CA GLY A 333 1.82 -8.01 -45.85
C GLY A 333 0.54 -7.54 -46.52
N ILE A 334 -0.56 -7.49 -45.77
CA ILE A 334 -1.89 -7.12 -46.27
C ILE A 334 -1.98 -5.61 -46.43
N VAL A 335 -2.45 -5.15 -47.59
CA VAL A 335 -2.73 -3.74 -47.88
C VAL A 335 -4.07 -3.63 -48.60
N LEU A 336 -4.94 -2.76 -48.10
CA LEU A 336 -6.16 -2.34 -48.78
C LEU A 336 -5.94 -0.94 -49.37
N THR A 337 -6.06 -0.78 -50.68
CA THR A 337 -5.71 0.48 -51.36
C THR A 337 -6.68 0.85 -52.48
N ASN A 338 -6.88 2.15 -52.71
CA ASN A 338 -7.52 2.69 -53.91
C ASN A 338 -6.52 3.41 -54.84
N GLY A 339 -5.22 3.23 -54.62
CA GLY A 339 -4.14 3.90 -55.35
C GLY A 339 -3.74 5.27 -54.78
N ALA A 340 -4.61 5.94 -54.02
CA ALA A 340 -4.32 7.22 -53.36
C ALA A 340 -4.14 7.08 -51.84
N THR A 341 -4.83 6.12 -51.23
CA THR A 341 -4.83 5.86 -49.78
C THR A 341 -4.57 4.38 -49.54
N ASN A 342 -3.78 4.08 -48.51
CA ASN A 342 -3.44 2.72 -48.11
C ASN A 342 -3.91 2.49 -46.67
N ARG A 343 -4.48 1.32 -46.41
CA ARG A 343 -4.70 0.77 -45.07
C ARG A 343 -3.93 -0.52 -44.92
N PHE A 344 -3.11 -0.62 -43.88
CA PHE A 344 -2.27 -1.79 -43.66
C PHE A 344 -3.02 -2.86 -42.85
N GLY A 345 -2.52 -4.10 -42.91
CA GLY A 345 -3.12 -5.24 -42.22
C GLY A 345 -3.36 -4.98 -40.73
N GLU A 346 -2.47 -4.26 -40.05
CA GLU A 346 -2.60 -3.92 -38.63
C GLU A 346 -3.79 -2.97 -38.38
N ASP A 347 -3.97 -1.95 -39.23
CA ASP A 347 -5.11 -1.02 -39.13
C ASP A 347 -6.44 -1.74 -39.39
N ILE A 348 -6.44 -2.68 -40.34
CA ILE A 348 -7.60 -3.50 -40.68
C ILE A 348 -7.94 -4.42 -39.52
N GLU A 349 -6.95 -5.13 -38.96
CA GLU A 349 -7.10 -6.01 -37.80
C GLU A 349 -7.68 -5.25 -36.60
N GLN A 350 -7.12 -4.09 -36.26
CA GLN A 350 -7.60 -3.25 -35.17
C GLN A 350 -9.04 -2.78 -35.42
N SER A 351 -9.35 -2.32 -36.63
CA SER A 351 -10.69 -1.86 -36.99
C SER A 351 -11.73 -2.98 -36.88
N LEU A 352 -11.40 -4.18 -37.36
CA LEU A 352 -12.28 -5.35 -37.29
C LEU A 352 -12.43 -5.89 -35.87
N SER A 353 -11.37 -5.82 -35.06
CA SER A 353 -11.42 -6.12 -33.63
C SER A 353 -12.38 -5.16 -32.92
N ASN A 354 -12.22 -3.84 -33.09
CA ASN A 354 -13.11 -2.85 -32.50
C ASN A 354 -14.57 -3.06 -32.92
N TYR A 355 -14.82 -3.30 -34.21
CA TYR A 355 -16.16 -3.59 -34.72
C TYR A 355 -16.77 -4.86 -34.09
N ALA A 356 -15.97 -5.91 -33.89
CA ALA A 356 -16.43 -7.13 -33.22
C ALA A 356 -16.81 -6.88 -31.75
N LEU A 357 -16.06 -6.02 -31.05
CA LEU A 357 -16.37 -5.63 -29.67
C LEU A 357 -17.68 -4.85 -29.61
N ASP A 358 -17.81 -3.81 -30.44
CA ASP A 358 -19.03 -3.00 -30.47
C ASP A 358 -20.25 -3.86 -30.83
N LYS A 359 -20.09 -4.85 -31.73
CA LYS A 359 -21.14 -5.84 -32.01
C LYS A 359 -21.48 -6.73 -30.81
N ALA A 360 -20.49 -7.19 -30.05
CA ALA A 360 -20.71 -7.97 -28.84
C ALA A 360 -21.48 -7.18 -27.77
N TYR A 361 -21.14 -5.91 -27.58
CA TYR A 361 -21.90 -5.01 -26.71
C TYR A 361 -23.33 -4.74 -27.21
N LEU A 362 -23.52 -4.61 -28.52
CA LEU A 362 -24.85 -4.49 -29.11
C LEU A 362 -25.69 -5.75 -28.89
N GLU A 363 -25.11 -6.94 -29.05
CA GLU A 363 -25.77 -8.22 -28.76
C GLU A 363 -26.13 -8.34 -27.27
N LEU A 364 -25.21 -7.97 -26.37
CA LEU A 364 -25.47 -7.93 -24.93
C LEU A 364 -26.61 -6.96 -24.59
N SER A 365 -26.67 -5.78 -25.21
CA SER A 365 -27.74 -4.79 -24.99
C SER A 365 -29.14 -5.33 -25.32
N SER A 366 -29.22 -6.25 -26.28
CA SER A 366 -30.45 -6.89 -26.72
C SER A 366 -30.77 -8.20 -25.97
N ASN A 367 -29.89 -8.64 -25.06
CA ASN A 367 -30.04 -9.89 -24.31
C ASN A 367 -31.04 -9.73 -23.16
N GLN A 368 -32.02 -10.65 -23.06
CA GLN A 368 -33.02 -10.67 -21.98
C GLN A 368 -32.41 -10.93 -20.59
N HIS A 369 -31.23 -11.54 -20.53
CA HIS A 369 -30.50 -11.84 -19.30
C HIS A 369 -29.26 -10.94 -19.10
N LYS A 370 -29.21 -9.77 -19.76
CA LYS A 370 -28.04 -8.88 -19.71
C LYS A 370 -27.56 -8.56 -18.30
N GLU A 371 -28.46 -8.28 -17.35
CA GLU A 371 -28.11 -7.94 -15.97
C GLU A 371 -27.34 -9.08 -15.31
N LYS A 372 -27.82 -10.32 -15.47
CA LYS A 372 -27.15 -11.51 -14.95
C LYS A 372 -25.75 -11.68 -15.55
N VAL A 373 -25.60 -11.44 -16.85
CA VAL A 373 -24.29 -11.52 -17.53
C VAL A 373 -23.34 -10.45 -17.00
N ILE A 374 -23.82 -9.22 -16.79
CA ILE A 374 -23.04 -8.13 -16.21
C ILE A 374 -22.64 -8.46 -14.78
N ASP A 375 -23.56 -8.98 -13.96
CA ASP A 375 -23.28 -9.42 -12.58
C ASP A 375 -22.18 -10.48 -12.55
N GLU A 376 -22.26 -11.50 -13.42
CA GLU A 376 -21.23 -12.54 -13.53
C GLU A 376 -19.85 -11.96 -13.90
N ILE A 377 -19.80 -11.02 -14.84
CA ILE A 377 -18.56 -10.32 -15.22
C ILE A 377 -18.02 -9.51 -14.05
N VAL A 378 -18.87 -8.79 -13.33
CA VAL A 378 -18.49 -7.96 -12.17
C VAL A 378 -17.94 -8.84 -11.04
N VAL A 379 -18.53 -10.01 -10.79
CA VAL A 379 -17.99 -10.99 -9.83
C VAL A 379 -16.58 -11.46 -10.23
N GLU A 380 -16.32 -11.65 -11.52
CA GLU A 380 -14.96 -11.98 -11.99
C GLU A 380 -13.98 -10.80 -11.79
N VAL A 381 -14.44 -9.56 -11.98
CA VAL A 381 -13.64 -8.36 -11.67
C VAL A 381 -13.27 -8.30 -10.18
N GLU A 382 -14.22 -8.60 -9.29
CA GLU A 382 -13.95 -8.67 -7.84
C GLU A 382 -12.90 -9.73 -7.51
N LYS A 383 -12.99 -10.92 -8.11
CA LYS A 383 -11.99 -11.98 -7.96
C LYS A 383 -10.60 -11.55 -8.46
N MET A 384 -10.53 -10.83 -9.59
CA MET A 384 -9.28 -10.26 -10.10
C MET A 384 -8.69 -9.25 -9.11
N GLY A 385 -9.54 -8.38 -8.56
CA GLY A 385 -9.19 -7.41 -7.52
C GLY A 385 -8.62 -8.08 -6.28
N ASP A 386 -9.33 -9.05 -5.73
CA ASP A 386 -8.93 -9.74 -4.51
C ASP A 386 -7.66 -10.57 -4.66
N LYS A 387 -7.47 -11.19 -5.83
CA LYS A 387 -6.22 -11.86 -6.17
C LYS A 387 -5.04 -10.88 -6.15
N PHE A 388 -5.21 -9.70 -6.77
CA PHE A 388 -4.16 -8.69 -6.80
C PHE A 388 -3.86 -8.14 -5.39
N LYS A 389 -4.90 -7.86 -4.59
CA LYS A 389 -4.73 -7.47 -3.17
C LYS A 389 -4.00 -8.55 -2.38
N ALA A 390 -4.28 -9.83 -2.61
CA ALA A 390 -3.58 -10.93 -1.94
C ALA A 390 -2.08 -10.97 -2.32
N GLU A 391 -1.74 -10.68 -3.57
CA GLU A 391 -0.34 -10.53 -4.00
C GLU A 391 0.32 -9.31 -3.35
N LEU A 392 -0.38 -8.18 -3.24
CA LEU A 392 0.14 -7.01 -2.51
C LEU A 392 0.34 -7.31 -1.01
N ASN A 393 -0.59 -8.04 -0.38
CA ASN A 393 -0.49 -8.48 1.00
C ASN A 393 0.71 -9.40 1.24
N SER A 394 1.18 -10.12 0.22
CA SER A 394 2.35 -10.99 0.33
C SER A 394 3.66 -10.23 0.55
N PHE A 395 3.69 -8.92 0.28
CA PHE A 395 4.83 -8.04 0.61
C PHE A 395 4.84 -7.58 2.07
N GLY A 396 3.78 -7.86 2.85
CA GLY A 396 3.79 -7.74 4.30
C GLY A 396 4.27 -9.02 4.99
N PHE A 397 4.40 -8.98 6.31
CA PHE A 397 4.74 -10.13 7.15
C PHE A 397 3.56 -10.61 8.02
N ASN A 398 2.33 -10.45 7.49
CA ASN A 398 1.07 -10.75 8.17
C ASN A 398 0.95 -12.22 8.62
#